data_AF-A0A2I0PBH4-F1
#
_entry.id   AF-A0A2I0PBH4-F1
#
_cell.length_a   1.000
_cell.length_b   1.000
_cell.length_c   1.000
_cell.angle_alpha   90.00
_cell.angle_beta   90.00
_cell.angle_gamma   90.00
#
_symmetry.space_group_name_H-M   'P 1'
#
loop_
_entity.id
_entity.type
_entity.pdbx_description
1 polymer ?
#
loop_
_entity_poly.entity_id
_entity_poly.type
_entity_poly.pdbx_seq_one_letter_code
_entity_poly.pdbx_strand_id
1 'polypeptide(L)'
;MAPGTLACTTAGGLIILVEAERHRIAPEDVKALIFAGRPAPVTRERVRRRDGVVTGEVTIEGHAAVNPAGRAVVIHLRAGCWIVPLVSLRRVARGEAASAPLFPLAPENDWQNGRSLSTEGARWAYE
;
A
#
# COMPACT_ATOMS: atom_id res chain seq x y z
N MET A 1 2.37 -8.84 10.09
CA MET A 1 1.98 -8.67 8.67
C MET A 1 2.77 -9.65 7.84
N ALA A 2 2.09 -10.40 6.97
CA ALA A 2 2.73 -11.34 6.06
C ALA A 2 3.23 -10.62 4.79
N PRO A 3 4.22 -11.19 4.08
CA PRO A 3 4.57 -10.76 2.74
C PRO A 3 3.37 -10.83 1.78
N GLY A 4 3.36 -9.94 0.80
CA GLY A 4 2.35 -9.93 -0.25
C GLY A 4 2.94 -10.18 -1.63
N THR A 5 2.07 -10.13 -2.64
CA THR A 5 2.45 -10.28 -4.04
C THR A 5 1.83 -9.18 -4.89
N LEU A 6 2.64 -8.64 -5.79
CA LEU A 6 2.22 -7.74 -6.86
C LEU A 6 2.18 -8.50 -8.18
N ALA A 7 1.12 -8.36 -8.96
CA ALA A 7 0.98 -8.94 -10.29
C ALA A 7 0.36 -7.94 -11.28
N CYS A 8 0.57 -8.16 -12.57
CA CYS A 8 -0.04 -7.35 -13.61
C CYS A 8 -1.45 -7.87 -13.95
N THR A 9 -2.34 -6.96 -14.32
CA THR A 9 -3.62 -7.30 -14.96
C THR A 9 -3.46 -7.31 -16.47
N THR A 10 -4.34 -8.02 -17.18
CA THR A 10 -4.41 -7.99 -18.64
C THR A 10 -4.66 -6.58 -19.20
N ALA A 11 -5.25 -5.67 -18.42
CA ALA A 11 -5.52 -4.29 -18.81
C ALA A 11 -4.34 -3.33 -18.52
N GLY A 12 -3.21 -3.80 -17.98
CA GLY A 12 -2.05 -2.97 -17.64
C GLY A 12 -2.13 -2.26 -16.28
N GLY A 13 -3.17 -2.56 -15.48
CA GLY A 13 -3.23 -2.23 -14.06
C GLY A 13 -2.47 -3.23 -13.19
N LEU A 14 -2.45 -3.02 -11.88
CA LEU A 14 -1.80 -3.92 -10.91
C LEU A 14 -2.82 -4.61 -10.02
N ILE A 15 -2.52 -5.85 -9.63
CA ILE A 15 -3.17 -6.60 -8.56
C ILE A 15 -2.20 -6.66 -7.37
N ILE A 16 -2.73 -6.38 -6.18
CA ILE A 16 -2.02 -6.47 -4.91
C ILE A 16 -2.71 -7.56 -4.08
N LEU A 17 -1.95 -8.57 -3.66
CA LEU A 17 -2.41 -9.66 -2.80
C LEU A 17 -1.70 -9.54 -1.44
N VAL A 18 -2.44 -9.19 -0.39
CA VAL A 18 -1.94 -9.04 0.98
C VAL A 18 -3.02 -9.52 1.96
N GLU A 19 -2.64 -10.18 3.05
CA GLU A 19 -3.57 -10.59 4.12
C GLU A 19 -4.85 -11.32 3.60
N ALA A 20 -4.70 -12.17 2.58
CA ALA A 20 -5.78 -12.85 1.85
C ALA A 20 -6.78 -11.94 1.11
N GLU A 21 -6.48 -10.65 0.99
CA GLU A 21 -7.27 -9.66 0.26
C GLU A 21 -6.66 -9.34 -1.11
N ARG A 22 -7.54 -9.05 -2.07
CA ARG A 22 -7.18 -8.66 -3.43
C ARG A 22 -7.54 -7.19 -3.66
N HIS A 23 -6.52 -6.36 -3.84
CA HIS A 23 -6.65 -4.96 -4.21
C HIS A 23 -6.14 -4.70 -5.63
N ARG A 24 -6.44 -3.52 -6.16
CA ARG A 24 -6.09 -3.11 -7.52
C ARG A 24 -5.60 -1.66 -7.58
N ILE A 25 -4.75 -1.39 -8.56
CA ILE A 25 -4.43 -0.03 -9.04
C ILE A 25 -4.80 0.01 -10.53
N ALA A 26 -5.58 1.01 -10.94
CA ALA A 26 -6.04 1.13 -12.32
C ALA A 26 -4.88 1.40 -13.30
N PRO A 27 -4.99 0.99 -14.58
CA PRO A 27 -3.90 1.17 -15.56
C PRO A 27 -3.39 2.61 -15.69
N GLU A 28 -4.28 3.59 -15.66
CA GLU A 28 -3.97 5.02 -15.72
C GLU A 28 -3.19 5.49 -14.49
N ASP A 29 -3.55 5.00 -13.31
CA ASP A 29 -2.89 5.33 -12.05
C ASP A 29 -1.52 4.66 -11.95
N VAL A 30 -1.36 3.45 -12.50
CA VAL A 30 -0.05 2.78 -12.62
C VAL A 30 0.88 3.61 -13.48
N LYS A 31 0.40 4.14 -14.62
CA LYS A 31 1.20 5.02 -15.48
C LYS A 31 1.59 6.30 -14.74
N ALA A 32 0.65 6.96 -14.08
CA ALA A 32 0.91 8.18 -13.32
C ALA A 32 1.91 7.95 -12.18
N LEU A 33 1.82 6.83 -11.47
CA LEU A 33 2.73 6.42 -10.41
C LEU A 33 4.15 6.18 -10.92
N ILE A 34 4.30 5.43 -12.02
CA ILE A 34 5.60 5.03 -12.55
C ILE A 34 6.36 6.17 -13.22
N PHE A 35 5.65 7.01 -13.98
CA PHE A 35 6.26 8.04 -14.84
C PHE A 35 6.27 9.43 -14.22
N ALA A 36 5.25 9.79 -13.43
CA ALA A 36 5.14 11.10 -12.82
C ALA A 36 5.31 11.08 -11.29
N GLY A 37 5.53 9.90 -10.69
CA GLY A 37 5.64 9.75 -9.23
C GLY A 37 4.36 10.12 -8.47
N ARG A 38 3.22 10.24 -9.16
CA ARG A 38 1.95 10.66 -8.56
C ARG A 38 1.38 9.53 -7.71
N PRO A 39 0.92 9.81 -6.47
CA PRO A 39 0.22 8.81 -5.68
C PRO A 39 -0.98 8.23 -6.44
N ALA A 40 -1.13 6.91 -6.36
CA ALA A 40 -2.16 6.15 -7.03
C ALA A 40 -3.16 5.57 -6.00
N PRO A 41 -4.47 5.68 -6.21
CA PRO A 41 -5.44 5.03 -5.34
C PRO A 41 -5.31 3.51 -5.42
N VAL A 42 -5.51 2.85 -4.28
CA VAL A 42 -5.60 1.39 -4.21
C VAL A 42 -7.03 1.02 -3.86
N THR A 43 -7.67 0.25 -4.74
CA THR A 43 -9.09 -0.07 -4.66
C THR A 43 -9.33 -1.55 -4.37
N ARG A 44 -10.51 -1.88 -3.87
CA ARG A 44 -10.99 -3.26 -3.70
C ARG A 44 -12.40 -3.39 -4.25
N GLU A 45 -12.63 -4.48 -4.96
CA GLU A 45 -13.99 -4.87 -5.38
C GLU A 45 -14.64 -5.70 -4.28
N ARG A 46 -15.78 -5.25 -3.80
CA ARG A 46 -16.63 -5.97 -2.85
C ARG A 46 -17.92 -6.37 -3.55
N VAL A 47 -18.21 -7.66 -3.53
CA VAL A 47 -19.48 -8.18 -4.01
C VAL A 47 -20.48 -8.08 -2.86
N ARG A 48 -21.49 -7.25 -2.99
CA ARG A 48 -22.64 -7.23 -2.08
C ARG A 48 -23.81 -7.99 -2.72
N ARG A 49 -24.41 -8.89 -1.98
CA ARG A 49 -25.72 -9.47 -2.32
C ARG A 49 -26.78 -8.78 -1.47
N ARG A 50 -27.73 -8.11 -2.10
CA ARG A 50 -28.89 -7.53 -1.44
C ARG A 50 -30.13 -7.94 -2.23
N ASP A 51 -31.12 -8.52 -1.56
CA ASP A 51 -32.42 -8.87 -2.13
C ASP A 51 -32.32 -9.71 -3.43
N GLY A 52 -31.36 -10.64 -3.50
CA GLY A 52 -31.12 -11.48 -4.67
C GLY A 52 -30.28 -10.85 -5.80
N VAL A 53 -29.99 -9.55 -5.71
CA VAL A 53 -29.15 -8.83 -6.70
C VAL A 53 -27.70 -8.80 -6.25
N VAL A 54 -26.80 -9.26 -7.12
CA VAL A 54 -25.35 -9.15 -6.95
C VAL A 54 -24.92 -7.77 -7.45
N THR A 55 -24.46 -6.90 -6.56
CA THR A 55 -23.91 -5.59 -6.91
C THR A 55 -22.43 -5.55 -6.57
N GLY A 56 -21.58 -5.23 -7.54
CA GLY A 56 -20.16 -4.96 -7.31
C GLY A 56 -19.96 -3.52 -6.86
N GLU A 57 -19.35 -3.31 -5.69
CA GLU A 57 -18.95 -2.00 -5.19
C GLU A 57 -17.42 -1.91 -5.22
N VAL A 58 -16.88 -0.82 -5.77
CA VAL A 58 -15.44 -0.54 -5.72
C VAL A 58 -15.17 0.50 -4.64
N THR A 59 -14.38 0.15 -3.63
CA THR A 59 -13.99 1.05 -2.54
C THR A 59 -12.51 1.41 -2.65
N ILE A 60 -12.15 2.63 -2.26
CA ILE A 60 -10.75 3.02 -2.06
C ILE A 60 -10.34 2.56 -0.65
N GLU A 61 -9.34 1.69 -0.58
CA GLU A 61 -8.84 1.10 0.68
C GLU A 61 -7.49 1.70 1.12
N GLY A 62 -6.88 2.51 0.26
CA GLY A 62 -5.62 3.18 0.52
C GLY A 62 -4.97 3.78 -0.72
N HIS A 63 -3.66 3.94 -0.71
CA HIS A 63 -2.90 4.52 -1.81
C HIS A 63 -1.48 3.97 -1.92
N ALA A 64 -0.91 4.04 -3.11
CA ALA A 64 0.48 3.72 -3.39
C ALA A 64 1.24 5.00 -3.78
N ALA A 65 2.45 5.20 -3.25
CA ALA A 65 3.28 6.35 -3.56
C ALA A 65 4.74 5.95 -3.72
N VAL A 66 5.48 6.64 -4.59
CA VAL A 66 6.93 6.49 -4.66
C VAL A 66 7.54 7.09 -3.40
N ASN A 67 8.47 6.36 -2.78
CA ASN A 67 9.15 6.85 -1.59
C ASN A 67 10.05 8.06 -1.91
N PRO A 68 10.46 8.88 -0.92
CA PRO A 68 11.26 10.08 -1.16
C PRO A 68 12.57 9.85 -1.92
N ALA A 69 13.17 8.67 -1.76
CA ALA A 69 14.40 8.29 -2.47
C ALA A 69 14.17 7.95 -3.96
N GLY A 70 12.93 7.84 -4.43
CA GLY A 70 12.62 7.51 -5.82
C GLY A 70 12.91 6.06 -6.21
N ARG A 71 13.14 5.16 -5.25
CA ARG A 71 13.62 3.79 -5.51
C ARG A 71 12.60 2.70 -5.23
N ALA A 72 11.54 3.02 -4.51
CA ALA A 72 10.52 2.05 -4.11
C ALA A 72 9.13 2.68 -4.13
N VAL A 73 8.12 1.83 -4.23
CA VAL A 73 6.72 2.21 -4.01
C VAL A 73 6.29 1.66 -2.66
N VAL A 74 5.69 2.53 -1.85
CA VAL A 74 5.04 2.17 -0.59
C VAL A 74 3.54 2.12 -0.82
N ILE A 75 2.91 1.03 -0.44
CA ILE A 75 1.47 0.78 -0.52
C ILE A 75 0.93 0.89 0.91
N HIS A 76 0.13 1.92 1.15
CA HIS A 76 -0.58 2.14 2.40
C HIS A 76 -2.00 1.61 2.27
N LEU A 77 -2.39 0.66 3.13
CA LEU A 77 -3.75 0.15 3.27
C LEU A 77 -4.16 0.20 4.73
N ARG A 78 -5.47 0.05 4.99
CA ARG A 78 -5.99 -0.08 6.37
C ARG A 78 -5.34 -1.23 7.14
N ALA A 79 -5.02 -2.33 6.45
CA ALA A 79 -4.44 -3.52 7.05
C ALA A 79 -2.93 -3.39 7.33
N GLY A 80 -2.26 -2.37 6.79
CA GLY A 80 -0.81 -2.21 6.94
C GLY A 80 -0.12 -1.49 5.79
N CYS A 81 1.21 -1.51 5.83
CA CYS A 81 2.05 -0.90 4.80
C CYS A 81 2.97 -1.94 4.20
N TRP A 82 3.13 -1.92 2.88
CA TRP A 82 4.05 -2.78 2.14
C TRP A 82 4.93 -1.97 1.21
N ILE A 83 6.12 -2.48 0.92
CA ILE A 83 7.08 -1.85 0.01
C ILE A 83 7.50 -2.80 -1.11
N VAL A 84 7.72 -2.24 -2.29
CA VAL A 84 8.29 -2.94 -3.45
C VAL A 84 9.32 -2.06 -4.15
N PRO A 85 10.48 -2.59 -4.59
CA PRO A 85 11.40 -1.83 -5.42
C PRO A 85 10.72 -1.33 -6.70
N LEU A 86 10.95 -0.06 -7.06
CA LEU A 86 10.33 0.57 -8.22
C LEU A 86 10.70 -0.17 -9.52
N VAL A 87 11.92 -0.70 -9.59
CA VAL A 87 12.36 -1.54 -10.72
C VAL A 87 11.53 -2.81 -10.85
N SER A 88 11.23 -3.50 -9.74
CA SER A 88 10.41 -4.71 -9.75
C SER A 88 8.97 -4.41 -10.15
N LEU A 89 8.39 -3.33 -9.60
CA LEU A 89 7.05 -2.88 -9.99
C LEU A 89 6.98 -2.53 -11.49
N ARG A 90 7.99 -1.84 -12.03
CA ARG A 90 8.06 -1.50 -13.46
C ARG A 90 8.11 -2.75 -14.34
N ARG A 91 8.91 -3.75 -13.98
CA ARG A 91 8.98 -5.01 -14.72
C ARG A 91 7.63 -5.73 -14.73
N VAL A 92 6.93 -5.77 -13.59
CA VAL A 92 5.58 -6.34 -13.52
C VAL A 92 4.59 -5.54 -14.37
N ALA A 93 4.55 -4.21 -14.22
CA ALA A 93 3.64 -3.34 -14.97
C ALA A 93 3.85 -3.40 -16.49
N ARG A 94 5.09 -3.69 -16.95
CA ARG A 94 5.43 -3.87 -18.36
C ARG A 94 5.23 -5.31 -18.88
N GLY A 95 4.88 -6.26 -18.01
CA GLY A 95 4.77 -7.67 -18.35
C GLY A 95 6.12 -8.39 -18.52
N GLU A 96 7.23 -7.76 -18.13
CA GLU A 96 8.58 -8.36 -18.14
C GLU A 96 8.81 -9.33 -16.97
N ALA A 97 7.94 -9.27 -15.96
CA ALA A 97 7.90 -10.20 -14.84
C ALA A 97 6.44 -10.57 -14.54
N ALA A 98 6.19 -11.84 -14.23
CA ALA A 98 4.85 -12.31 -13.88
C ALA A 98 4.35 -11.70 -12.57
N SER A 99 5.24 -11.55 -11.60
CA SER A 99 4.94 -11.00 -10.28
C SER A 99 6.19 -10.46 -9.58
N ALA A 100 5.99 -9.76 -8.45
CA ALA A 100 7.04 -9.32 -7.55
C ALA A 100 6.58 -9.45 -6.08
N PRO A 101 7.50 -9.75 -5.14
CA PRO A 101 7.15 -9.77 -3.72
C PRO A 101 6.90 -8.37 -3.18
N LEU A 102 5.95 -8.27 -2.25
CA LEU A 102 5.71 -7.10 -1.40
C LEU A 102 6.23 -7.40 0.00
N PHE A 103 7.07 -6.52 0.54
CA PHE A 103 7.64 -6.68 1.87
C PHE A 103 6.85 -5.86 2.88
N PRO A 104 6.42 -6.43 4.01
CA PRO A 104 5.70 -5.67 5.03
C PRO A 104 6.65 -4.65 5.66
N LEU A 105 6.16 -3.43 5.85
CA LEU A 105 6.82 -2.43 6.67
C LEU A 105 6.29 -2.55 8.11
N ALA A 106 7.18 -2.47 9.09
CA ALA A 106 6.74 -2.34 10.48
C ALA A 106 5.88 -1.07 10.61
N PRO A 107 4.79 -1.10 11.40
CA PRO A 107 4.01 0.10 11.66
C PRO A 107 4.93 1.19 12.22
N GLU A 108 4.79 2.41 11.74
CA GLU A 108 5.66 3.55 12.04
C GLU A 108 5.65 3.98 13.54
N ASN A 109 4.88 3.29 14.38
CA ASN A 109 4.54 3.69 15.75
C ASN A 109 5.49 3.22 16.87
N ASP A 110 6.53 2.43 16.61
CA ASP A 110 7.45 2.03 17.70
C ASP A 110 8.46 3.14 18.08
N TRP A 111 8.68 4.16 17.23
CA TRP A 111 9.63 5.24 17.53
C TRP A 111 9.01 6.51 18.14
N GLN A 112 7.70 6.73 17.98
CA GLN A 112 7.02 7.89 18.57
C GLN A 112 6.53 7.62 20.00
N ASN A 113 6.23 6.37 20.37
CA ASN A 113 5.85 6.02 21.75
C ASN A 113 6.99 6.11 22.77
N GLY A 114 8.25 5.95 22.34
CA GLY A 114 9.42 6.08 23.23
C GLY A 114 9.76 7.52 23.65
N ARG A 115 9.19 8.53 22.99
CA ARG A 115 9.38 9.96 23.36
C ARG A 115 8.25 10.55 24.18
N SER A 116 7.14 9.84 24.35
CA SER A 116 5.99 10.31 25.13
C SER A 116 6.08 9.94 26.62
N LEU A 117 7.08 9.14 27.03
CA LEU A 117 7.33 8.80 28.44
C LEU A 117 8.40 9.66 29.12
N SER A 118 8.88 10.73 28.49
CA SER A 118 9.89 11.63 29.09
C SER A 118 9.33 12.95 29.63
N THR A 119 8.01 13.09 29.80
CA THR A 119 7.40 14.30 30.40
C THR A 119 6.92 14.13 31.84
N GLU A 120 7.23 13.01 32.52
CA GLU A 120 7.10 12.91 33.98
C GLU A 120 8.48 12.87 34.63
N GLY A 121 8.93 14.03 35.12
CA GLY A 121 10.19 14.11 35.87
C GLY A 121 10.72 15.50 36.20
N ALA A 122 10.11 16.59 35.71
CA ALA A 122 10.48 17.94 36.15
C ALA A 122 9.58 18.42 37.30
N ARG A 123 9.69 17.76 38.46
CA ARG A 123 9.12 18.29 39.70
C ARG A 123 10.21 19.11 40.39
N TRP A 124 10.25 20.40 40.07
CA TRP A 124 10.98 21.38 40.85
C TRP A 124 10.36 21.43 42.25
N ALA A 125 11.16 21.18 43.28
CA ALA A 125 10.85 21.58 44.64
C ALA A 125 12.08 22.32 45.16
N TYR A 126 11.91 23.63 45.30
CA TYR A 126 12.74 24.47 46.16
C TYR A 126 12.11 24.37 47.54
N GLU A 127 12.84 23.84 48.51
CA GLU A 127 12.85 24.21 49.93
C GLU A 127 14.03 23.51 50.63
#